data_AF-A0A8S4R497-F1
#
_entry.id   AF-A0A8S4R497-F1
#
_cell.length_a   1.000
_cell.length_b   1.000
_cell.length_c   1.000
_cell.angle_alpha   90.00
_cell.angle_beta   90.00
_cell.angle_gamma   90.00
#
_symmetry.space_group_name_H-M   'P 1'
#
loop_
_entity.id
_entity.type
_entity.pdbx_description
1 polymer ?
#
loop_
_entity_poly.entity_id
_entity_poly.type
_entity_poly.pdbx_seq_one_letter_code
_entity_poly.pdbx_strand_id
1 'polypeptide(L)'
;MTPFTAVVTGSTILNRVRKNRHALIDWKLRLRYLMRAETLKSDTCDFALSTEEFMDEQVAMIVPAGSPYLKVINKEINRMHKAGLITKWLSAYLPKRDRCWKTSAVAQEVNNHTVNLSDMQGSFFVLFLGVFTAMTVLLLEWIFNRRKKIVEQIVIKPYMD
;
A
#
# COMPACT_ATOMS: atom_id res chain seq x y z
N MET A 1 2.70 27.79 -32.69
CA MET A 1 2.08 27.88 -31.35
C MET A 1 1.21 26.64 -31.15
N THR A 2 1.88 25.53 -30.81
CA THR A 2 1.38 24.23 -30.34
C THR A 2 2.63 23.58 -29.74
N PRO A 3 2.56 22.85 -28.60
CA PRO A 3 1.53 21.85 -28.35
C PRO A 3 1.00 21.78 -26.90
N PHE A 4 -0.33 21.64 -26.80
CA PHE A 4 -1.05 21.18 -25.62
C PHE A 4 -1.37 19.67 -25.77
N THR A 5 -0.40 18.87 -26.21
CA THR A 5 -0.56 17.42 -26.50
C THR A 5 0.09 16.52 -25.45
N ALA A 6 0.09 16.91 -24.17
CA ALA A 6 0.68 16.11 -23.09
C ALA A 6 -0.36 15.39 -22.21
N VAL A 7 -1.66 15.60 -22.40
CA VAL A 7 -2.71 15.01 -21.53
C VAL A 7 -3.05 13.56 -21.94
N VAL A 8 -2.73 13.13 -23.17
CA VAL A 8 -3.13 11.82 -23.70
C VAL A 8 -2.17 10.67 -23.32
N THR A 9 -0.96 10.94 -22.81
CA THR A 9 0.04 9.90 -22.50
C THR A 9 0.03 9.39 -21.05
N GLY A 10 -0.55 10.13 -20.11
CA GLY A 10 -0.48 9.79 -18.68
C GLY A 10 -1.06 8.42 -18.32
N SER A 11 -2.24 8.08 -18.84
CA SER A 11 -2.93 6.81 -18.53
C SER A 11 -2.18 5.58 -19.03
N THR A 12 -1.51 5.68 -20.19
CA THR A 12 -0.74 4.56 -20.76
C THR A 12 0.51 4.26 -19.94
N ILE A 13 1.22 5.31 -19.48
CA ILE A 13 2.41 5.19 -18.65
C ILE A 13 2.02 4.69 -17.26
N LEU A 14 0.97 5.23 -16.66
CA LEU A 14 0.45 4.80 -15.36
C LEU A 14 -0.03 3.34 -15.41
N ASN A 15 -0.64 2.90 -16.50
CA ASN A 15 -1.00 1.50 -16.68
C ASN A 15 0.22 0.58 -16.76
N ARG A 16 1.35 1.04 -17.31
CA ARG A 16 2.61 0.26 -17.29
C ARG A 16 3.18 0.18 -15.88
N VAL A 17 3.09 1.24 -15.08
CA VAL A 17 3.51 1.22 -13.66
C VAL A 17 2.60 0.30 -12.83
N ARG A 18 1.28 0.33 -13.08
CA ARG A 18 0.29 -0.47 -12.34
C ARG A 18 0.35 -1.96 -12.68
N LYS A 19 0.50 -2.32 -13.97
CA LYS A 19 0.43 -3.72 -14.45
C LYS A 19 1.79 -4.38 -14.62
N ASN A 20 2.84 -3.61 -14.94
CA ASN A 20 4.17 -4.13 -15.18
C ASN A 20 5.13 -3.64 -14.09
N ARG A 21 6.32 -4.24 -14.01
CA ARG A 21 7.37 -3.86 -13.04
C ARG A 21 8.16 -2.63 -13.51
N HIS A 22 7.49 -1.48 -13.65
CA HIS A 22 8.11 -0.22 -14.07
C HIS A 22 7.98 0.84 -12.98
N ALA A 23 9.03 1.66 -12.81
CA ALA A 23 8.99 2.86 -11.98
C ALA A 23 8.94 4.11 -12.87
N LEU A 24 8.15 5.10 -12.46
CA LEU A 24 8.11 6.42 -13.10
C LEU A 24 9.01 7.38 -12.31
N ILE A 25 10.03 7.90 -12.97
CA ILE A 25 10.97 8.88 -12.38
C ILE A 25 10.61 10.24 -12.93
N ASP A 26 10.32 11.16 -12.02
CA ASP A 26 9.74 12.44 -12.35
C ASP A 26 9.82 13.42 -11.17
N TRP A 27 9.56 14.70 -11.41
CA TRP A 27 9.45 15.71 -10.38
C TRP A 27 8.39 15.34 -9.35
N LYS A 28 8.73 15.50 -8.08
CA LYS A 28 7.88 15.15 -6.94
C LYS A 28 6.53 15.86 -7.02
N LEU A 29 6.53 17.11 -7.44
CA LEU A 29 5.30 17.89 -7.62
C LEU A 29 4.40 17.26 -8.69
N ARG A 30 4.96 16.90 -9.85
CA ARG A 30 4.21 16.28 -10.96
C ARG A 30 3.64 14.93 -10.54
N LEU A 31 4.43 14.11 -9.86
CA LEU A 31 3.97 12.81 -9.33
C LEU A 31 2.82 12.97 -8.33
N ARG A 32 2.91 13.93 -7.40
CA ARG A 32 1.82 14.20 -6.44
C ARG A 32 0.51 14.58 -7.14
N TYR A 33 0.58 15.43 -8.17
CA TYR A 33 -0.60 15.78 -8.96
C TYR A 33 -1.18 14.57 -9.70
N LEU A 34 -0.33 13.75 -10.32
CA LEU A 34 -0.74 12.55 -11.05
C LEU A 34 -1.42 11.53 -10.12
N MET A 35 -0.82 11.25 -8.96
CA MET A 35 -1.41 10.35 -7.98
C MET A 35 -2.77 10.82 -7.51
N ARG A 36 -2.91 12.12 -7.18
CA ARG A 36 -4.22 12.68 -6.78
C ARG A 36 -5.26 12.55 -7.88
N ALA A 37 -4.89 12.85 -9.13
CA ALA A 37 -5.81 12.74 -10.25
C ALA A 37 -6.30 11.29 -10.44
N GLU A 38 -5.42 10.30 -10.29
CA GLU A 38 -5.79 8.87 -10.34
C GLU A 38 -6.64 8.45 -9.14
N THR A 39 -6.32 8.90 -7.93
CA THR A 39 -7.13 8.61 -6.73
C THR A 39 -8.54 9.19 -6.86
N LEU A 40 -8.68 10.41 -7.36
CA LEU A 40 -10.01 11.01 -7.60
C LEU A 40 -10.84 10.23 -8.64
N LYS A 41 -10.18 9.48 -9.53
CA LYS A 41 -10.85 8.70 -10.58
C LYS A 41 -11.16 7.27 -10.16
N SER A 42 -10.25 6.63 -9.43
CA SER A 42 -10.31 5.20 -9.07
C SER A 42 -10.84 4.96 -7.66
N ASP A 43 -10.81 5.99 -6.80
CA ASP A 43 -11.05 5.92 -5.34
C ASP A 43 -10.14 4.91 -4.59
N THR A 44 -9.08 4.45 -5.26
CA THR A 44 -8.07 3.51 -4.72
C THR A 44 -6.69 4.17 -4.59
N CYS A 45 -5.88 3.65 -3.66
CA CYS A 45 -4.53 4.13 -3.37
C CYS A 45 -3.47 3.15 -3.93
N ASP A 46 -3.36 3.05 -5.25
CA ASP A 46 -2.49 2.04 -5.90
C ASP A 46 -1.03 2.49 -6.08
N PHE A 47 -0.78 3.80 -5.98
CA PHE A 47 0.52 4.39 -6.24
C PHE A 47 1.15 4.91 -4.94
N ALA A 48 2.46 4.74 -4.82
CA ALA A 48 3.26 5.26 -3.72
C ALA A 48 4.47 6.04 -4.28
N LEU A 49 4.87 7.07 -3.54
CA LEU A 49 6.10 7.81 -3.80
C LEU A 49 7.23 7.27 -2.93
N SER A 50 8.44 7.23 -3.47
CA SER A 50 9.65 6.97 -2.69
C SER A 50 9.86 8.05 -1.63
N THR A 51 10.35 7.65 -0.47
CA THR A 51 10.71 8.54 0.65
C THR A 51 11.99 9.32 0.33
N GLU A 52 12.91 8.71 -0.41
CA GLU A 52 14.18 9.32 -0.78
C GLU A 52 14.05 10.15 -2.06
N GLU A 53 14.57 11.37 -2.01
CA GLU A 53 14.69 12.28 -3.16
C GLU A 53 16.09 12.10 -3.76
N PHE A 54 16.15 11.75 -5.05
CA PHE A 54 17.43 11.50 -5.74
C PHE A 54 18.18 12.78 -6.09
N MET A 55 17.47 13.89 -6.28
CA MET A 55 18.02 15.19 -6.66
C MET A 55 17.17 16.33 -6.12
N ASP A 56 17.83 17.40 -5.67
CA ASP A 56 17.16 18.63 -5.24
C ASP A 56 16.60 19.38 -6.45
N GLU A 57 15.28 19.62 -6.42
CA GLU A 57 14.60 20.40 -7.44
C GLU A 57 14.85 21.90 -7.22
N GLN A 58 15.62 22.53 -8.11
CA GLN A 58 15.82 23.99 -8.12
C GLN A 58 15.04 24.63 -9.27
N VAL A 59 14.09 25.49 -8.92
CA VAL A 59 13.30 26.26 -9.89
C VAL A 59 13.77 27.72 -9.88
N ALA A 60 14.09 28.25 -11.06
CA ALA A 60 14.55 29.63 -11.23
C ALA A 60 13.77 30.35 -12.34
N MET A 61 13.65 31.67 -12.21
CA MET A 61 13.10 32.53 -13.25
C MET A 61 14.20 32.90 -14.25
N ILE A 62 13.98 32.59 -15.53
CA ILE A 62 14.91 32.91 -16.61
C ILE A 62 14.63 34.32 -17.11
N VAL A 63 15.68 35.13 -17.25
CA VAL A 63 15.62 36.47 -17.84
C VAL A 63 16.71 36.62 -18.91
N PRO A 64 16.53 37.51 -19.90
CA PRO A 64 17.54 37.77 -20.91
C PRO A 64 18.89 38.15 -20.30
N ALA A 65 19.97 37.67 -20.92
CA ALA A 65 21.33 38.00 -20.52
C ALA A 65 21.56 39.52 -20.58
N GLY A 66 22.20 40.07 -19.53
CA GLY A 66 22.45 41.51 -19.43
C GLY A 66 21.25 42.36 -19.02
N SER A 67 20.09 41.76 -18.69
CA SER A 67 18.93 42.54 -18.24
C SER A 67 19.21 43.24 -16.90
N PRO A 68 18.93 44.56 -16.77
CA PRO A 68 19.11 45.28 -15.51
C PRO A 68 18.12 44.81 -14.43
N TYR A 69 17.03 44.18 -14.83
CA TYR A 69 15.97 43.67 -13.96
C TYR A 69 16.40 42.45 -13.14
N LEU A 70 17.43 41.72 -13.53
CA LEU A 70 17.90 40.53 -12.80
C LEU A 70 18.18 40.83 -11.32
N LYS A 71 18.83 41.97 -11.04
CA LYS A 71 19.16 42.39 -9.66
C LYS A 71 17.90 42.70 -8.84
N VAL A 72 16.92 43.35 -9.47
CA VAL A 72 15.67 43.74 -8.81
C VAL A 72 14.81 42.50 -8.53
N ILE A 73 14.67 41.62 -9.50
CA ILE A 73 13.90 40.37 -9.39
C ILE A 73 14.51 39.47 -8.32
N ASN A 74 15.83 39.25 -8.33
CA ASN A 74 16.50 38.42 -7.32
C ASN A 74 16.33 38.99 -5.90
N LYS A 75 16.40 40.32 -5.76
CA LYS A 75 16.18 40.98 -4.47
C LYS A 75 14.77 40.74 -3.96
N GLU A 76 13.76 40.88 -4.82
CA GLU A 76 12.35 40.73 -4.40
C GLU A 76 11.98 39.26 -4.15
N ILE A 77 12.46 38.33 -4.98
CA ILE A 77 12.29 36.89 -4.72
C ILE A 77 12.91 36.49 -3.38
N ASN A 78 14.12 36.97 -3.07
CA ASN A 78 14.75 36.69 -1.79
C ASN A 78 13.95 37.28 -0.62
N ARG A 79 13.36 38.48 -0.79
CA ARG A 79 12.49 39.08 0.22
C ARG A 79 11.24 38.24 0.45
N MET A 80 10.58 37.79 -0.61
CA MET A 80 9.40 36.91 -0.53
C MET A 80 9.73 35.56 0.11
N HIS A 81 10.90 34.98 -0.20
CA HIS A 81 11.36 33.74 0.39
C HIS A 81 11.60 33.88 1.90
N LYS A 82 12.34 34.92 2.32
CA LYS A 82 12.60 35.21 3.75
C LYS A 82 11.34 35.52 4.54
N ALA A 83 10.37 36.18 3.92
CA ALA A 83 9.08 36.46 4.52
C ALA A 83 8.14 35.24 4.56
N GLY A 84 8.53 34.09 3.98
CA GLY A 84 7.72 32.88 3.98
C GLY A 84 6.50 32.92 3.06
N LEU A 85 6.43 33.88 2.12
CA LEU A 85 5.31 33.94 1.18
C LEU A 85 5.31 32.74 0.24
N ILE A 86 6.50 32.32 -0.21
CA ILE A 86 6.66 31.19 -1.13
C ILE A 86 6.17 29.89 -0.47
N THR A 87 6.53 29.64 0.79
CA THR A 87 6.09 28.44 1.52
C THR A 87 4.57 28.46 1.77
N LYS A 88 4.00 29.63 2.06
CA LYS A 88 2.55 29.81 2.20
C LYS A 88 1.80 29.53 0.89
N TRP A 89 2.27 30.08 -0.23
CA TRP A 89 1.67 29.81 -1.54
C TRP A 89 1.80 28.35 -1.93
N LEU A 90 2.98 27.76 -1.72
CA LEU A 90 3.20 26.34 -1.99
C LEU A 90 2.21 25.48 -1.20
N SER A 91 2.01 25.75 0.09
CA SER A 91 1.03 25.05 0.92
C SER A 91 -0.43 25.27 0.47
N ALA A 92 -0.76 26.48 -0.02
CA ALA A 92 -2.11 26.83 -0.46
C ALA A 92 -2.49 26.21 -1.81
N TYR A 93 -1.54 26.14 -2.76
CA TYR A 93 -1.77 25.61 -4.11
C TYR A 93 -1.48 24.12 -4.23
N LEU A 94 -0.65 23.55 -3.36
CA LEU A 94 -0.43 22.12 -3.34
C LEU A 94 -1.73 21.38 -2.99
N PRO A 95 -1.97 20.22 -3.62
CA PRO A 95 -3.08 19.38 -3.23
C PRO A 95 -3.01 19.05 -1.74
N LYS A 96 -4.14 19.26 -1.04
CA LYS A 96 -4.28 18.91 0.38
C LYS A 96 -3.96 17.41 0.57
N ARG A 97 -3.43 17.07 1.75
CA ARG A 97 -3.09 15.68 2.10
C ARG A 97 -4.36 14.83 2.07
N ASP A 98 -4.50 14.02 1.02
CA ASP A 98 -5.63 13.12 0.82
C ASP A 98 -5.44 11.81 1.62
N ARG A 99 -6.47 10.95 1.67
CA ARG A 99 -6.45 9.69 2.43
C ARG A 99 -5.25 8.79 2.06
N CYS A 100 -4.84 8.80 0.79
CA CYS A 100 -3.68 8.04 0.30
C CYS A 100 -2.31 8.60 0.72
N TRP A 101 -2.25 9.86 1.18
CA TRP A 101 -1.00 10.44 1.71
C TRP A 101 -0.53 9.69 2.95
N LYS A 102 -1.48 9.21 3.76
CA LYS A 102 -1.15 8.36 4.91
C LYS A 102 -0.62 7.03 4.43
N THR A 103 -1.16 6.43 3.36
CA THR A 103 -0.69 5.12 2.86
C THR A 103 0.76 5.11 2.39
N SER A 104 1.29 6.19 1.79
CA SER A 104 2.72 6.26 1.45
C SER A 104 3.62 6.39 2.69
N ALA A 105 3.15 7.04 3.76
CA ALA A 105 3.84 7.06 5.05
C ALA A 105 3.61 5.76 5.86
N VAL A 106 2.46 5.10 5.68
CA VAL A 106 2.02 3.87 6.38
C VAL A 106 2.59 2.61 5.75
N ALA A 107 3.00 2.66 4.47
CA ALA A 107 3.93 1.65 3.93
C ALA A 107 5.27 1.65 4.70
N GLN A 108 5.62 2.76 5.34
CA GLN A 108 6.78 2.90 6.22
C GLN A 108 6.42 2.83 7.72
N GLU A 109 5.16 3.08 8.08
CA GLU A 109 4.58 2.87 9.42
C GLU A 109 3.97 1.46 9.56
N VAL A 110 4.54 0.48 8.82
CA VAL A 110 4.59 -0.91 9.26
C VAL A 110 5.59 -0.97 10.42
N ASN A 111 5.19 -0.42 11.57
CA ASN A 111 5.81 -0.72 12.87
C ASN A 111 4.89 -0.32 14.04
N ASN A 112 3.57 -0.33 13.84
CA ASN A 112 2.68 -0.66 14.94
C ASN A 112 2.32 -2.13 14.79
N HIS A 113 3.15 -3.00 15.36
CA HIS A 113 2.89 -4.43 15.51
C HIS A 113 1.72 -4.59 16.51
N THR A 114 0.51 -4.22 16.10
CA THR A 114 -0.68 -4.82 16.67
C THR A 114 -0.78 -6.17 15.99
N VAL A 115 -0.32 -7.21 16.69
CA VAL A 115 -0.45 -8.63 16.31
C VAL A 115 -1.79 -8.85 15.63
N ASN A 116 -1.77 -8.90 14.31
CA ASN A 116 -2.99 -8.98 13.53
C ASN A 116 -3.43 -10.45 13.54
N LEU A 117 -4.73 -10.71 13.68
CA LEU A 117 -5.25 -12.09 13.74
C LEU A 117 -4.91 -12.91 12.48
N SER A 118 -4.53 -12.25 11.37
CA SER A 118 -3.98 -12.85 10.16
C SER A 118 -2.68 -13.63 10.40
N ASP A 119 -1.83 -13.15 11.30
CA ASP A 119 -0.49 -13.71 11.49
C ASP A 119 -0.54 -14.92 12.44
N MET A 120 -1.55 -14.97 13.32
CA MET A 120 -1.84 -16.12 14.18
C MET A 120 -2.73 -17.19 13.52
N GLN A 121 -3.25 -16.93 12.31
CA GLN A 121 -4.15 -17.82 11.58
C GLN A 121 -3.53 -19.21 11.37
N GLY A 122 -2.23 -19.28 11.08
CA GLY A 122 -1.50 -20.55 10.92
C GLY A 122 -1.58 -21.44 12.17
N SER A 123 -1.37 -20.86 13.36
CA SER A 123 -1.42 -21.59 14.63
C SER A 123 -2.81 -22.13 14.93
N PHE A 124 -3.87 -21.37 14.61
CA PHE A 124 -5.25 -21.84 14.78
C PHE A 124 -5.60 -23.01 13.85
N PHE A 125 -5.11 -23.01 12.60
CA PHE A 125 -5.30 -24.14 11.69
C PHE A 125 -4.62 -25.41 12.17
N VAL A 126 -3.38 -25.31 12.68
CA VAL A 126 -2.66 -26.47 13.21
C VAL A 126 -3.38 -27.05 14.44
N LEU A 127 -3.83 -26.19 15.36
CA LEU A 127 -4.64 -26.61 16.51
C LEU A 127 -5.93 -27.31 16.08
N PHE A 128 -6.66 -26.74 15.12
CA PHE A 128 -7.91 -27.32 14.65
C PHE A 128 -7.71 -28.68 13.99
N LEU A 129 -6.69 -28.83 13.14
CA LEU A 129 -6.34 -30.10 12.53
C LEU A 129 -5.89 -31.14 13.58
N GLY A 130 -5.14 -30.73 14.60
CA GLY A 130 -4.75 -31.58 15.71
C GLY A 130 -5.97 -32.12 16.48
N VAL A 131 -6.91 -31.25 16.85
CA VAL A 131 -8.14 -31.67 17.53
C VAL A 131 -9.02 -32.54 16.63
N PHE A 132 -9.14 -32.20 15.35
CA PHE A 132 -9.95 -32.96 14.40
C PHE A 132 -9.41 -34.38 14.17
N THR A 133 -8.09 -34.54 14.05
CA THR A 133 -7.44 -35.84 13.93
C THR A 133 -7.59 -36.68 15.21
N ALA A 134 -7.44 -36.07 16.39
CA ALA A 134 -7.68 -36.78 17.66
C ALA A 134 -9.13 -37.24 17.80
N MET A 135 -10.10 -36.37 17.49
CA MET A 135 -11.53 -36.69 17.54
C MET A 135 -11.91 -37.80 16.57
N THR A 136 -11.36 -37.80 15.35
CA THR A 136 -11.63 -38.85 14.36
C THR A 136 -11.08 -40.21 14.80
N VAL A 137 -9.88 -40.27 15.38
CA VAL A 137 -9.32 -41.53 15.93
C VAL A 137 -10.19 -42.07 17.07
N LEU A 138 -10.59 -41.21 18.02
CA LEU A 138 -11.46 -41.62 19.14
C LEU A 138 -12.83 -42.11 18.66
N LEU A 139 -13.43 -41.43 17.66
CA LEU A 139 -14.69 -41.87 17.07
C LEU A 139 -14.56 -43.23 16.37
N LEU A 140 -13.47 -43.46 15.63
CA LEU A 140 -13.20 -44.74 14.99
C LEU A 140 -13.05 -45.85 16.03
N GLU A 141 -12.22 -45.64 17.06
CA GLU A 141 -12.03 -46.62 18.14
C GLU A 141 -13.36 -46.93 18.84
N TRP A 142 -14.15 -45.91 19.15
CA TRP A 142 -15.47 -46.09 19.77
C TRP A 142 -16.42 -46.91 18.88
N ILE A 143 -16.48 -46.62 17.58
CA ILE A 143 -17.31 -47.38 16.63
C ILE A 143 -16.83 -48.82 16.51
N PHE A 144 -15.52 -49.06 16.37
CA PHE A 144 -14.96 -50.41 16.26
C PHE A 144 -15.20 -51.22 17.53
N ASN A 145 -14.99 -50.63 18.71
CA ASN A 145 -15.17 -51.32 19.97
C ASN A 145 -16.66 -51.58 20.26
N ARG A 146 -17.56 -50.67 19.86
CA ARG A 146 -19.01 -50.88 19.97
C ARG A 146 -19.48 -51.98 19.01
N ARG A 147 -18.98 -52.02 17.77
CA ARG A 147 -19.23 -53.12 16.82
C ARG A 147 -18.72 -54.46 17.35
N LYS A 148 -17.49 -54.49 17.89
CA LYS A 148 -16.92 -55.69 18.50
C LYS A 148 -17.76 -56.20 19.67
N LYS A 149 -18.18 -55.32 20.59
CA LYS A 149 -19.09 -55.69 21.70
C LYS A 149 -20.44 -56.22 21.22
N ILE A 150 -21.03 -55.61 20.19
CA ILE A 150 -22.30 -56.10 19.61
C ILE A 150 -22.10 -57.48 18.99
N VAL A 151 -21.02 -57.69 18.23
CA VAL A 151 -20.71 -58.99 17.62
C VAL A 151 -20.43 -60.05 18.70
N GLU A 152 -19.66 -59.71 19.74
CA GLU A 152 -19.38 -60.63 20.86
C GLU A 152 -20.62 -60.95 21.70
N GLN A 153 -21.58 -60.03 21.83
CA GLN A 153 -22.87 -60.31 22.50
C GLN A 153 -23.81 -61.18 21.66
N ILE A 154 -23.72 -61.12 20.32
CA ILE A 154 -24.50 -61.99 19.42
C ILE A 154 -23.93 -63.43 19.41
N VAL A 155 -22.63 -63.60 19.66
CA VAL A 155 -21.99 -64.91 19.81
C VAL A 155 -22.13 -65.37 21.26
N ILE A 156 -23.30 -65.90 21.61
CA ILE A 156 -23.49 -66.69 22.84
C ILE A 156 -22.58 -67.91 22.73
N LYS A 157 -21.47 -67.93 23.46
CA LYS A 157 -20.68 -69.15 23.64
C LYS A 157 -21.53 -70.13 24.46
N PRO A 158 -21.79 -71.35 23.98
CA PRO A 158 -22.45 -72.34 24.82
C PRO A 158 -21.51 -72.65 25.99
N TYR A 159 -22.02 -72.46 27.21
CA TYR A 159 -21.41 -72.99 28.41
C TYR A 159 -21.40 -74.51 28.27
N MET A 160 -20.21 -75.11 28.21
CA MET A 160 -20.03 -76.52 28.46
C MET A 160 -19.38 -76.65 29.84
N ASP A 161 -20.01 -77.48 30.67
CA ASP A 161 -19.61 -77.85 32.03
C ASP A 161 -18.17 -78.37 32.13
#